data_AF-A0A1R4EU58-F1
#
_entry.id   AF-A0A1R4EU58-F1
#
_cell.length_a   1.000
_cell.length_b   1.000
_cell.length_c   1.000
_cell.angle_alpha   90.00
_cell.angle_beta   90.00
_cell.angle_gamma   90.00
#
_symmetry.space_group_name_H-M   'P 1'
#
loop_
_entity.id
_entity.type
_entity.pdbx_description
1 polymer ?
#
loop_
_entity_poly.entity_id
_entity_poly.type
_entity_poly.pdbx_seq_one_letter_code
_entity_poly.pdbx_strand_id
1 'polypeptide(L)'
;MTGTSLQQHQEGYTLPAAAPPHNEGKTLAGWAMMAIVTLGVVVSCVGLIIDNTEVAWYAGPAVVVLGLIVGFALRLAGQGQKRGKRAPEADWYAEDASEATAQ
;
A
#
# COMPACT_ATOMS: atom_id res chain seq x y z
N MET A 1 -12.40 41.29 22.15
CA MET A 1 -11.41 40.27 21.72
C MET A 1 -12.06 38.91 21.96
N THR A 2 -13.03 38.55 21.12
CA THR A 2 -13.94 37.43 21.41
C THR A 2 -14.42 36.89 20.06
N GLY A 3 -14.21 35.59 19.80
CA GLY A 3 -14.98 34.87 18.78
C GLY A 3 -14.22 34.10 17.67
N THR A 4 -12.88 34.02 17.65
CA THR A 4 -12.18 33.31 16.55
C THR A 4 -11.79 31.85 16.83
N SER A 5 -11.85 31.36 18.07
CA SER A 5 -11.39 30.01 18.41
C SER A 5 -12.39 28.88 18.12
N LEU A 6 -13.69 29.18 17.98
CA LEU A 6 -14.72 28.17 17.71
C LEU A 6 -14.85 27.80 16.22
N GLN A 7 -14.29 28.62 15.32
CA GLN A 7 -14.32 28.37 13.88
C GLN A 7 -13.25 27.36 13.44
N GLN A 8 -12.14 27.24 14.18
CA GLN A 8 -11.03 26.36 13.82
C GLN A 8 -11.34 24.85 14.00
N HIS A 9 -12.42 24.51 14.71
CA HIS A 9 -12.89 23.12 14.86
C HIS A 9 -13.96 22.73 13.83
N GLN A 10 -14.33 23.65 12.92
CA GLN A 10 -15.34 23.46 11.87
C GLN A 10 -14.74 23.39 10.46
N GLU A 11 -13.42 23.52 10.29
CA GLU A 11 -12.78 23.14 9.02
C GLU A 11 -12.99 21.64 8.84
N GLY A 12 -13.95 21.32 7.97
CA GLY A 12 -14.53 20.01 7.78
C GLY A 12 -13.43 18.96 7.65
N TYR A 13 -13.36 18.10 8.65
CA TYR A 13 -12.51 16.93 8.63
C TYR A 13 -13.09 15.97 7.58
N THR A 14 -12.78 16.21 6.31
CA THR A 14 -13.22 15.35 5.21
C THR A 14 -12.44 14.05 5.33
N LEU A 15 -13.06 13.05 5.94
CA LEU A 15 -12.52 11.70 5.92
C LEU A 15 -12.44 11.27 4.45
N PRO A 16 -11.32 10.65 4.03
CA PRO A 16 -11.21 10.12 2.69
C PRO A 16 -12.40 9.20 2.43
N ALA A 17 -12.98 9.30 1.24
CA ALA A 17 -14.17 8.58 0.82
C ALA A 17 -14.03 7.04 0.87
N ALA A 18 -12.90 6.48 1.31
CA ALA A 18 -12.74 5.08 1.60
C ALA A 18 -11.83 4.91 2.82
N ALA A 19 -12.24 4.02 3.74
CA ALA A 19 -11.35 3.57 4.81
C ALA A 19 -10.06 2.99 4.20
N PRO A 20 -8.87 3.39 4.68
CA PRO A 20 -7.62 2.77 4.26
C PRO A 20 -7.70 1.26 4.42
N PRO A 21 -7.18 0.47 3.46
CA PRO A 21 -7.20 -0.97 3.60
C PRO A 21 -6.37 -1.38 4.82
N HIS A 22 -6.93 -2.24 5.68
CA HIS A 22 -6.34 -2.68 6.96
C HIS A 22 -5.21 -3.70 6.76
N ASN A 23 -4.18 -3.24 6.05
CA ASN A 23 -2.95 -3.95 5.83
C ASN A 23 -1.85 -2.89 6.01
N GLU A 24 -1.14 -2.95 7.11
CA GLU A 24 -0.12 -1.97 7.47
C GLU A 24 1.17 -2.23 6.65
N GLY A 25 1.04 -2.45 5.34
CA GLY A 25 2.12 -2.94 4.47
C GLY A 25 2.35 -4.46 4.53
N LYS A 26 1.56 -5.21 5.29
CA LYS A 26 1.74 -6.66 5.54
C LYS A 26 1.23 -7.58 4.41
N THR A 27 1.22 -7.13 3.16
CA THR A 27 0.76 -8.00 2.06
C THR A 27 1.77 -9.11 1.78
N LEU A 28 1.28 -10.34 1.66
CA LEU A 28 2.12 -11.51 1.34
C LEU A 28 2.86 -11.30 0.01
N ALA A 29 2.18 -10.76 -1.00
CA ALA A 29 2.77 -10.44 -2.29
C ALA A 29 3.93 -9.44 -2.19
N GLY A 30 3.76 -8.39 -1.38
CA GLY A 30 4.79 -7.37 -1.17
C GLY A 30 6.03 -7.92 -0.46
N TRP A 31 5.84 -8.65 0.64
CA TRP A 31 6.95 -9.25 1.39
C TRP A 31 7.68 -10.34 0.62
N ALA A 32 6.95 -11.19 -0.12
CA ALA A 32 7.57 -12.24 -0.94
C ALA A 32 8.45 -11.65 -2.04
N MET A 33 7.93 -10.66 -2.79
CA MET A 33 8.70 -9.99 -3.84
C MET A 33 9.92 -9.28 -3.26
N MET A 34 9.76 -8.53 -2.16
CA MET A 34 10.86 -7.83 -1.49
C MET A 34 11.96 -8.79 -1.05
N ALA A 35 11.61 -9.89 -0.36
CA ALA A 35 12.58 -10.84 0.15
C ALA A 35 13.38 -11.52 -0.97
N ILE A 36 12.69 -11.97 -2.04
CA ILE A 36 13.33 -12.68 -3.16
C ILE A 36 14.26 -11.73 -3.94
N VAL A 37 13.79 -10.52 -4.27
CA VAL A 37 14.61 -9.55 -5.00
C VAL A 37 15.84 -9.14 -4.18
N THR A 38 15.66 -8.90 -2.88
CA THR A 38 16.78 -8.59 -1.98
C THR A 38 17.81 -9.71 -1.97
N LEU A 39 17.34 -10.96 -1.88
CA LEU A 39 18.24 -12.13 -1.91
C LEU A 39 18.99 -12.26 -3.23
N GLY A 40 18.34 -12.00 -4.37
CA GLY A 40 19.00 -12.00 -5.68
C GLY A 40 20.07 -10.92 -5.82
N VAL A 41 19.83 -9.72 -5.27
CA VAL A 41 20.84 -8.65 -5.23
C VAL A 41 22.01 -9.04 -4.33
N VAL A 42 21.75 -9.61 -3.15
CA VAL A 42 22.81 -10.11 -2.26
C VAL A 42 23.68 -11.16 -2.95
N VAL A 43 23.06 -12.12 -3.65
CA VAL A 43 23.79 -13.15 -4.43
C VAL A 43 24.64 -12.49 -5.52
N SER A 44 24.13 -11.48 -6.21
CA SER A 44 24.88 -10.73 -7.22
C SER A 44 26.10 -10.05 -6.61
N CYS A 45 25.94 -9.39 -5.46
CA CYS A 45 27.04 -8.75 -4.73
C CYS A 45 28.10 -9.76 -4.28
N VAL A 46 27.69 -10.94 -3.80
CA VAL A 46 28.64 -12.01 -3.44
C VAL A 46 29.42 -12.48 -4.66
N GLY A 47 28.78 -12.62 -5.82
CA GLY A 47 29.44 -12.95 -7.08
C GLY A 47 30.53 -11.94 -7.46
N LEU A 48 30.27 -10.64 -7.24
CA LEU A 48 31.26 -9.58 -7.47
C LEU A 48 32.44 -9.63 -6.49
N ILE A 49 32.20 -10.01 -5.22
CA ILE A 49 33.26 -10.11 -4.20
C ILE A 49 34.25 -11.23 -4.53
N ILE A 50 33.76 -12.35 -5.06
CA ILE A 50 34.58 -13.53 -5.37
C ILE A 50 35.09 -13.56 -6.82
N ASP A 51 34.92 -12.47 -7.57
CA ASP A 51 35.24 -12.36 -9.00
C ASP A 51 34.62 -13.47 -9.87
N ASN A 52 33.42 -13.92 -9.49
CA ASN A 52 32.68 -14.92 -10.24
C ASN A 52 31.63 -14.25 -11.12
N THR A 53 32.02 -14.02 -12.37
CA THR A 53 31.22 -13.39 -13.41
C THR A 53 29.89 -14.11 -13.63
N GLU A 54 29.83 -15.44 -13.50
CA GLU A 54 28.61 -16.21 -13.71
C GLU A 54 27.58 -15.95 -12.60
N VAL A 55 28.03 -15.92 -11.34
CA VAL A 55 27.17 -15.66 -10.20
C VAL A 55 26.68 -14.22 -10.20
N ALA A 56 27.56 -13.28 -10.51
CA ALA A 56 27.25 -11.85 -10.55
C ALA A 56 26.24 -11.47 -11.64
N TRP A 57 26.39 -12.04 -12.85
CA TRP A 57 25.59 -11.63 -14.01
C TRP A 57 24.43 -12.57 -14.37
N TYR A 58 24.45 -13.83 -13.92
CA TYR A 58 23.37 -14.76 -14.23
C TYR A 58 22.62 -15.21 -12.98
N ALA A 59 23.31 -15.80 -11.99
CA ALA A 59 22.62 -16.42 -10.86
C ALA A 59 21.81 -15.41 -10.04
N GLY A 60 22.42 -14.29 -9.63
CA GLY A 60 21.73 -13.25 -8.88
C GLY A 60 20.57 -12.60 -9.65
N PRO A 61 20.79 -12.11 -10.89
CA PRO A 61 19.73 -11.57 -11.73
C PRO A 61 18.60 -12.56 -12.03
N ALA A 62 18.89 -13.85 -12.19
CA ALA A 62 17.86 -14.88 -12.37
C ALA A 62 16.93 -14.97 -11.14
N VAL A 63 17.48 -14.86 -9.92
CA VAL A 63 16.69 -14.82 -8.68
C VAL A 63 15.83 -13.56 -8.62
N VAL A 64 16.37 -12.41 -9.04
CA VAL A 64 15.58 -11.17 -9.13
C VAL A 64 14.39 -11.33 -10.07
N VAL A 65 14.62 -11.85 -11.27
CA VAL A 65 13.56 -12.12 -12.26
C VAL A 65 12.52 -13.09 -11.69
N LEU A 66 12.95 -14.16 -11.00
CA LEU A 66 12.04 -15.08 -10.32
C LEU A 66 11.18 -14.37 -9.27
N GLY A 67 11.77 -13.45 -8.49
CA GLY A 67 11.05 -12.63 -7.51
C GLY A 67 9.98 -11.75 -8.14
N LEU A 68 10.27 -11.16 -9.30
CA LEU A 68 9.29 -10.37 -10.07
C LEU A 68 8.13 -11.26 -10.56
N ILE A 69 8.43 -12.45 -11.09
CA ILE A 69 7.42 -13.40 -11.57
C ILE A 69 6.53 -13.86 -10.41
N VAL A 70 7.13 -14.25 -9.28
CA VAL A 70 6.39 -14.69 -8.08
C VAL A 70 5.52 -13.55 -7.54
N GLY A 71 6.05 -12.34 -7.42
CA GLY A 71 5.29 -11.17 -6.97
C GLY A 71 4.11 -10.84 -7.90
N PHE A 72 4.32 -10.95 -9.21
CA PHE A 72 3.26 -10.76 -10.19
C PHE A 72 2.18 -11.85 -10.13
N ALA A 73 2.59 -13.11 -10.00
CA ALA A 73 1.67 -14.24 -9.84
C ALA A 73 0.83 -14.10 -8.57
N LEU A 74 1.44 -13.73 -7.44
CA LEU A 74 0.73 -13.47 -6.18
C LEU A 74 -0.24 -12.29 -6.31
N ARG A 75 0.13 -11.26 -7.06
CA ARG A 75 -0.76 -10.12 -7.35
C ARG A 75 -1.98 -10.58 -8.15
N LEU A 76 -1.81 -11.43 -9.17
CA LEU A 76 -2.91 -12.00 -9.95
C LEU A 76 -3.79 -12.93 -9.11
N ALA A 77 -3.20 -13.68 -8.18
CA ALA A 77 -3.91 -14.52 -7.22
C ALA A 77 -4.67 -13.72 -6.12
N GLY A 78 -4.67 -12.39 -6.18
CA GLY A 78 -5.39 -11.53 -5.23
C GLY A 78 -4.72 -11.39 -3.86
N GLN A 79 -3.47 -11.84 -3.72
CA GLN A 79 -2.64 -11.67 -2.52
C GLN A 79 -1.93 -10.32 -2.44
N GLY A 80 -2.05 -9.51 -3.50
CA GLY A 80 -1.63 -8.11 -3.54
C GLY A 80 -2.68 -7.19 -2.91
N GLN A 81 -2.33 -5.91 -2.76
CA GLN A 81 -3.28 -4.97 -2.18
C GLN A 81 -4.49 -4.72 -3.08
N LYS A 82 -5.68 -4.81 -2.51
CA LYS A 82 -6.93 -4.49 -3.19
C LYS A 82 -7.02 -2.96 -3.25
N ARG A 83 -7.20 -2.41 -4.47
CA ARG A 83 -7.49 -0.99 -4.64
C ARG A 83 -8.78 -0.69 -3.87
N GLY A 84 -8.71 0.21 -2.89
CA GLY A 84 -9.85 0.56 -2.04
C GLY A 84 -11.05 0.93 -2.90
N LYS A 85 -12.19 0.27 -2.69
CA LYS A 85 -13.44 0.70 -3.29
C LYS A 85 -13.82 2.03 -2.63
N ARG A 86 -14.15 3.05 -3.43
CA ARG A 86 -14.78 4.28 -2.95
C ARG A 86 -16.01 3.85 -2.13
N ALA A 87 -16.07 4.21 -0.86
CA ALA A 87 -17.29 3.99 -0.08
C ALA A 87 -18.43 4.78 -0.76
N PRO A 88 -19.67 4.27 -0.73
CA PRO A 88 -20.82 5.09 -1.07
C PRO A 88 -20.75 6.35 -0.21
N GLU A 89 -21.02 7.50 -0.81
CA GLU A 89 -21.10 8.77 -0.09
C GLU A 89 -22.15 8.61 1.01
N ALA A 90 -21.68 8.42 2.24
CA ALA A 90 -22.56 8.25 3.37
C ALA A 90 -22.99 9.67 3.75
N ASP A 91 -24.16 10.04 3.26
CA ASP A 91 -24.80 11.34 3.49
C ASP A 91 -25.35 11.39 4.92
N TRP A 92 -24.43 11.35 5.90
CA TRP A 92 -24.74 11.44 7.33
C TRP A 92 -25.29 12.82 7.72
N TYR A 93 -25.14 13.81 6.85
CA TYR A 93 -25.68 15.17 7.05
C TYR A 93 -27.13 15.31 6.58
N ALA A 94 -27.66 14.34 5.82
CA ALA A 94 -29.08 14.31 5.49
C ALA A 94 -29.97 14.04 6.72
N GLU A 95 -29.47 13.28 7.71
CA GLU A 95 -30.20 13.00 8.94
C GLU A 95 -30.31 14.27 9.82
N ASP A 96 -29.19 14.97 10.05
CA ASP A 96 -29.16 16.20 10.86
C ASP A 96 -30.01 17.34 10.24
N ALA A 97 -30.02 17.45 8.91
CA ALA A 97 -30.83 18.44 8.20
C ALA A 97 -32.34 18.17 8.36
N SER A 98 -32.73 16.90 8.44
CA SER A 98 -34.13 16.52 8.65
C SER A 98 -34.61 16.82 10.08
N GLU A 99 -33.74 16.63 11.08
CA GLU A 99 -34.04 16.95 12.48
C GLU A 99 -34.12 18.46 12.74
N ALA A 100 -33.30 19.25 12.06
CA ALA A 100 -33.33 20.72 12.15
C ALA A 100 -34.61 21.34 11.54
N THR A 101 -35.20 20.70 10.51
CA THR A 101 -36.49 21.13 9.93
C THR A 101 -37.71 20.65 10.71
N ALA A 102 -37.54 19.71 11.63
CA ALA A 102 -38.63 19.13 12.44
C ALA A 102 -38.88 19.87 13.77
N GLN A 103 -38.07 20.90 14.09
CA GLN A 103 -38.18 21.73 15.30
C GLN A 103 -38.89 23.06 15.06
#